data_AF-A0A496DXB1-F1
#
_entry.id   AF-A0A496DXB1-F1
#
_cell.length_a   1.000
_cell.length_b   1.000
_cell.length_c   1.000
_cell.angle_alpha   90.00
_cell.angle_beta   90.00
_cell.angle_gamma   90.00
#
_symmetry.space_group_name_H-M   'P 1'
#
loop_
_entity.id
_entity.type
_entity.pdbx_description
1 polymer ?
#
loop_
_entity_poly.entity_id
_entity_poly.type
_entity_poly.pdbx_seq_one_letter_code
_entity_poly.pdbx_strand_id
1 'polypeptide(L)'
;MRKILSLFFVMALCVVGLSAQGLVQGQPHPSAPNVLAKTKSQLRADASFSFDDIQFWVGSGSKRAALVIEWHDGNRPDAMVWGYRWDGEATGHDMIVAIAKADQKLLLLTQYTGWMGYTIDGIGYGDNLDVRYDLDVAKNEPNNAFKFEPPITNPLLGQTGFPENPAGDVAAAIRQGVQTGVIYHPINAERYGYPSYDYDHWSCSNGIHWQAGWYYGYWSYFVRSSQTSNFSYSGLGATSRVLTDGCWDAWSWNGNMNTSEGTQPGDVFVAATIPSGGGGDEPEIPVIHVTSISLNKSSLRLQAGANAILAASISPVNADNKQVTWSSSDTGIATVEDGVVTGAKPGVVKITARSVDGGYTAVCEVTVTETVTPEIDFEGTGAVISFPKVEEATSYEVRVYRYENGSYKKIGTYVADAEGNIITELLTKGLRATSGTISVPLKNLGRDDAYRIEIQVMNGLDVIDTYMVEKSSDPVSNETMAPVIPKVSYQNGALRFEHLAGYQIYLMQINGKMLERFVIQVREELHPISLPSGNYLLIGEKDGDKKTFKIHITQ
;
A
#
# COMPACT_ATOMS: atom_id res chain seq x y z
N MET A 1 -15.78 -40.16 8.99
CA MET A 1 -14.70 -39.51 9.75
C MET A 1 -14.52 -38.10 9.18
N ARG A 2 -15.41 -37.11 9.44
CA ARG A 2 -15.42 -36.14 10.56
C ARG A 2 -14.01 -35.61 10.89
N LYS A 3 -13.64 -34.40 10.40
CA LYS A 3 -13.76 -33.05 11.04
C LYS A 3 -12.46 -32.72 11.84
N ILE A 4 -11.66 -31.66 11.58
CA ILE A 4 -11.82 -30.21 11.90
C ILE A 4 -10.48 -29.54 11.48
N LEU A 5 -10.43 -28.50 10.63
CA LEU A 5 -10.60 -27.04 10.88
C LEU A 5 -9.48 -26.38 11.74
N SER A 6 -8.91 -25.30 11.17
CA SER A 6 -8.47 -24.07 11.85
C SER A 6 -7.15 -24.05 12.63
N LEU A 7 -6.22 -23.20 12.18
CA LEU A 7 -5.65 -22.19 13.09
C LEU A 7 -5.77 -20.81 12.44
N PHE A 8 -6.80 -20.09 12.88
CA PHE A 8 -7.05 -18.67 12.66
C PHE A 8 -6.13 -17.85 13.58
N PHE A 9 -5.74 -16.67 13.09
CA PHE A 9 -5.86 -15.38 13.78
C PHE A 9 -5.83 -15.40 15.32
N VAL A 10 -4.78 -14.83 15.91
CA VAL A 10 -4.93 -14.08 17.17
C VAL A 10 -4.15 -12.77 17.02
N MET A 11 -4.91 -11.72 16.75
CA MET A 11 -4.54 -10.38 17.17
C MET A 11 -5.51 -9.98 18.29
N ALA A 12 -4.97 -9.26 19.27
CA ALA A 12 -5.59 -8.26 20.14
C ALA A 12 -5.88 -8.59 21.63
N LEU A 13 -5.39 -7.63 22.44
CA LEU A 13 -5.87 -7.14 23.74
C LEU A 13 -5.45 -7.86 25.04
N CYS A 14 -4.38 -7.32 25.63
CA CYS A 14 -4.37 -6.97 27.06
C CYS A 14 -3.86 -5.53 27.19
N VAL A 15 -4.78 -4.58 27.39
CA VAL A 15 -4.46 -3.23 27.89
C VAL A 15 -4.48 -3.29 29.41
N VAL A 16 -3.31 -3.24 30.04
CA VAL A 16 -3.14 -2.64 31.38
C VAL A 16 -1.74 -2.02 31.47
N GLY A 17 -1.68 -0.68 31.46
CA GLY A 17 -0.67 0.14 32.16
C GLY A 17 0.80 0.14 31.71
N LEU A 18 1.20 1.25 31.07
CA LEU A 18 2.52 1.90 31.05
C LEU A 18 3.68 1.26 30.24
N SER A 19 3.97 1.93 29.11
CA SER A 19 5.28 2.19 28.49
C SER A 19 6.22 1.01 28.17
N ALA A 20 6.15 0.51 26.93
CA ALA A 20 7.29 0.35 26.02
C ALA A 20 6.78 -0.08 24.63
N GLN A 21 7.42 0.45 23.60
CA GLN A 21 7.03 0.41 22.18
C GLN A 21 6.90 -1.01 21.61
N GLY A 22 5.87 -1.24 20.80
CA GLY A 22 5.64 -2.49 20.08
C GLY A 22 6.46 -2.58 18.78
N LEU A 23 7.24 -3.66 18.68
CA LEU A 23 7.75 -4.48 17.54
C LEU A 23 7.95 -3.79 16.16
N VAL A 24 9.02 -4.01 15.38
CA VAL A 24 9.62 -5.25 14.82
C VAL A 24 10.99 -4.87 14.25
N GLN A 25 12.15 -5.53 14.42
CA GLN A 25 12.59 -6.89 14.10
C GLN A 25 12.80 -7.80 15.33
N GLY A 26 11.69 -8.27 15.90
CA GLY A 26 11.65 -9.33 16.92
C GLY A 26 10.74 -10.49 16.52
N GLN A 27 10.74 -10.86 15.23
CA GLN A 27 9.96 -12.01 14.75
C GLN A 27 10.86 -13.25 14.68
N PRO A 28 10.59 -14.31 15.46
CA PRO A 28 11.24 -15.59 15.29
C PRO A 28 11.03 -16.08 13.85
N HIS A 29 12.06 -16.68 13.26
CA HIS A 29 11.92 -17.40 11.99
C HIS A 29 10.67 -18.32 12.04
N PRO A 30 9.90 -18.50 10.95
CA PRO A 30 8.65 -19.26 10.96
C PRO A 30 8.74 -20.69 11.50
N SER A 31 9.95 -21.26 11.57
CA SER A 31 10.24 -22.58 12.15
C SER A 31 11.18 -22.57 13.37
N ALA A 32 11.57 -21.41 13.90
CA ALA A 32 12.38 -21.35 15.12
C ALA A 32 11.52 -21.72 16.35
N PRO A 33 11.90 -22.73 17.16
CA PRO A 33 11.20 -23.01 18.41
C PRO A 33 11.36 -21.82 19.38
N ASN A 34 10.31 -21.52 20.15
CA ASN A 34 10.41 -20.59 21.28
C ASN A 34 11.37 -21.15 22.34
N VAL A 35 12.64 -20.78 22.26
CA VAL A 35 13.66 -21.19 23.23
C VAL A 35 13.80 -20.09 24.29
N LEU A 36 13.55 -20.45 25.56
CA LEU A 36 13.87 -19.61 26.72
C LEU A 36 15.38 -19.30 26.74
N ALA A 37 15.69 -18.00 26.82
CA ALA A 37 17.04 -17.44 26.83
C ALA A 37 17.99 -18.24 27.74
N LYS A 38 19.06 -18.79 27.16
CA LYS A 38 20.16 -19.40 27.92
C LYS A 38 21.14 -18.32 28.39
N THR A 39 21.73 -18.58 29.54
CA THR A 39 22.58 -17.72 30.36
C THR A 39 23.64 -16.96 29.56
N LYS A 40 23.58 -15.62 29.62
CA LYS A 40 24.56 -14.69 29.06
C LYS A 40 25.98 -15.05 29.50
N SER A 41 26.87 -15.24 28.53
CA SER A 41 28.31 -15.15 28.76
C SER A 41 28.63 -13.75 29.29
N GLN A 42 29.10 -13.68 30.54
CA GLN A 42 29.62 -12.45 31.14
C GLN A 42 31.10 -12.32 30.80
N LEU A 43 31.45 -11.76 29.64
CA LEU A 43 32.83 -11.35 29.33
C LEU A 43 32.85 -10.10 28.44
N ARG A 44 33.07 -8.96 29.12
CA ARG A 44 33.68 -7.67 28.75
C ARG A 44 33.32 -6.98 27.41
N ALA A 45 32.74 -5.78 27.51
CA ALA A 45 32.91 -4.72 26.52
C ALA A 45 34.41 -4.39 26.38
N ASP A 46 34.98 -4.47 25.18
CA ASP A 46 36.27 -3.86 24.92
C ASP A 46 36.12 -2.33 25.04
N ALA A 47 36.70 -1.76 26.09
CA ALA A 47 36.63 -0.33 26.39
C ALA A 47 37.61 0.51 25.54
N SER A 48 38.39 -0.13 24.66
CA SER A 48 39.44 0.57 23.90
C SER A 48 38.91 1.35 22.70
N PHE A 49 37.95 0.80 21.94
CA PHE A 49 37.37 1.48 20.78
C PHE A 49 36.19 2.37 21.20
N SER A 50 36.27 3.65 20.85
CA SER A 50 35.35 4.72 21.24
C SER A 50 34.85 5.52 20.02
N PHE A 51 34.01 6.53 20.28
CA PHE A 51 33.61 7.48 19.24
C PHE A 51 34.80 8.28 18.67
N ASP A 52 35.86 8.48 19.44
CA ASP A 52 37.04 9.23 19.01
C ASP A 52 37.90 8.42 18.02
N ASP A 53 37.72 7.10 17.98
CA ASP A 53 38.42 6.21 17.06
C ASP A 53 37.72 6.10 15.69
N ILE A 54 36.48 6.56 15.59
CA ILE A 54 35.71 6.57 14.34
C ILE A 54 36.28 7.64 13.41
N GLN A 55 36.69 7.22 12.20
CA GLN A 55 37.30 8.08 11.20
C GLN A 55 36.33 8.51 10.09
N PHE A 56 35.22 7.78 9.90
CA PHE A 56 34.21 8.08 8.89
C PHE A 56 32.91 8.52 9.57
N TRP A 57 32.62 9.81 9.51
CA TRP A 57 31.42 10.42 10.08
C TRP A 57 30.52 10.99 8.99
N VAL A 58 29.22 10.77 9.11
CA VAL A 58 28.22 11.22 8.14
C VAL A 58 27.13 12.03 8.83
N GLY A 59 26.59 13.02 8.14
CA GLY A 59 25.51 13.87 8.65
C GLY A 59 26.02 15.01 9.53
N SER A 60 25.10 15.73 10.14
CA SER A 60 25.40 16.90 10.98
C SER A 60 24.39 17.03 12.11
N GLY A 61 24.79 17.64 13.21
CA GLY A 61 23.91 17.90 14.34
C GLY A 61 24.55 17.59 15.69
N SER A 62 23.78 17.84 16.75
CA SER A 62 24.24 17.73 18.13
C SER A 62 24.25 16.29 18.66
N LYS A 63 23.42 15.40 18.11
CA LYS A 63 23.34 13.99 18.51
C LYS A 63 24.26 13.14 17.64
N ARG A 64 24.72 12.02 18.19
CA ARG A 64 25.61 11.07 17.50
C ARG A 64 25.31 9.61 17.80
N ALA A 65 25.63 8.73 16.86
CA ALA A 65 25.52 7.29 16.99
C ALA A 65 26.62 6.60 16.19
N ALA A 66 26.92 5.36 16.57
CA ALA A 66 27.82 4.50 15.82
C ALA A 66 27.03 3.38 15.14
N LEU A 67 27.32 3.15 13.86
CA LEU A 67 26.88 1.98 13.12
C LEU A 67 28.00 0.94 13.14
N VAL A 68 27.69 -0.28 13.55
CA VAL A 68 28.59 -1.44 13.42
C VAL A 68 28.02 -2.41 12.39
N ILE A 69 28.85 -2.95 11.51
CA ILE A 69 28.45 -4.04 10.62
C ILE A 69 29.46 -5.18 10.76
N GLU A 70 28.96 -6.41 10.98
CA GLU A 70 29.77 -7.62 11.11
C GLU A 70 29.24 -8.75 10.23
N TRP A 71 30.08 -9.25 9.32
CA TRP A 71 29.66 -10.18 8.26
C TRP A 71 29.84 -11.66 8.61
N HIS A 72 30.71 -12.00 9.56
CA HIS A 72 31.02 -13.38 9.95
C HIS A 72 31.42 -14.26 8.75
N ASP A 73 32.09 -13.67 7.77
CA ASP A 73 32.47 -14.33 6.51
C ASP A 73 33.93 -14.80 6.49
N GLY A 74 34.68 -14.50 7.56
CA GLY A 74 36.09 -14.86 7.72
C GLY A 74 37.06 -13.92 7.01
N ASN A 75 36.59 -12.89 6.32
CA ASN A 75 37.42 -11.85 5.73
C ASN A 75 37.75 -10.76 6.76
N ARG A 76 38.74 -9.92 6.46
CA ARG A 76 39.14 -8.81 7.34
C ARG A 76 39.10 -7.48 6.59
N PRO A 77 38.67 -6.38 7.24
CA PRO A 77 38.15 -6.32 8.62
C PRO A 77 36.72 -6.87 8.76
N ASP A 78 36.46 -7.78 9.69
CA ASP A 78 35.15 -8.45 9.81
C ASP A 78 34.06 -7.57 10.47
N ALA A 79 34.45 -6.76 11.47
CA ALA A 79 33.55 -5.82 12.15
C ALA A 79 34.00 -4.37 11.94
N MET A 80 33.19 -3.61 11.21
CA MET A 80 33.50 -2.24 10.80
C MET A 80 32.58 -1.22 11.46
N VAL A 81 33.11 -0.01 11.70
CA VAL A 81 32.39 1.05 12.43
C VAL A 81 32.39 2.38 11.67
N TRP A 82 31.21 2.98 11.57
CA TRP A 82 30.96 4.33 11.04
C TRP A 82 30.25 5.18 12.09
N GLY A 83 30.36 6.50 11.95
CA GLY A 83 29.68 7.48 12.79
C GLY A 83 28.58 8.22 12.06
N TYR A 84 27.51 8.56 12.76
CA TYR A 84 26.40 9.33 12.23
C TYR A 84 25.99 10.45 13.17
N ARG A 85 25.73 11.64 12.63
CA ARG A 85 25.23 12.81 13.37
C ARG A 85 23.91 13.30 12.82
N TRP A 86 23.04 13.75 13.72
CA TRP A 86 21.73 14.29 13.38
C TRP A 86 21.24 15.30 14.42
N ASP A 87 20.23 16.08 14.03
CA ASP A 87 19.35 16.81 14.94
C ASP A 87 17.90 16.30 14.77
N GLY A 88 17.03 16.59 15.75
CA GLY A 88 15.65 16.11 15.71
C GLY A 88 15.52 14.61 15.99
N GLU A 89 14.70 13.91 15.20
CA GLU A 89 14.52 12.46 15.26
C GLU A 89 15.15 11.80 14.03
N ALA A 90 15.82 10.66 14.24
CA ALA A 90 16.38 9.82 13.20
C ALA A 90 16.20 8.35 13.61
N THR A 91 16.14 7.46 12.63
CA THR A 91 15.97 6.02 12.83
C THR A 91 17.24 5.23 12.48
N GLY A 92 17.30 3.97 12.90
CA GLY A 92 18.37 3.05 12.49
C GLY A 92 18.50 2.92 10.97
N HIS A 93 17.36 2.98 10.26
CA HIS A 93 17.33 2.95 8.80
C HIS A 93 17.94 4.23 8.21
N ASP A 94 17.60 5.41 8.74
CA ASP A 94 18.16 6.69 8.27
C ASP A 94 19.68 6.71 8.39
N MET A 95 20.22 6.19 9.50
CA MET A 95 21.66 6.10 9.72
C MET A 95 22.36 5.20 8.71
N ILE A 96 21.91 3.94 8.53
CA ILE A 96 22.57 3.01 7.61
C ILE A 96 22.44 3.45 6.14
N VAL A 97 21.30 4.04 5.77
CA VAL A 97 21.10 4.61 4.42
C VAL A 97 22.01 5.82 4.19
N ALA A 98 22.11 6.75 5.14
CA ALA A 98 22.99 7.91 5.02
C ALA A 98 24.46 7.49 4.86
N ILE A 99 24.90 6.53 5.66
CA ILE A 99 26.27 6.00 5.61
C ILE A 99 26.53 5.30 4.28
N ALA A 100 25.62 4.44 3.82
CA ALA A 100 25.77 3.75 2.53
C ALA A 100 25.79 4.73 1.35
N LYS A 101 25.02 5.82 1.40
CA LYS A 101 25.08 6.89 0.37
C LYS A 101 26.43 7.63 0.36
N ALA A 102 27.07 7.78 1.51
CA ALA A 102 28.31 8.55 1.66
C ALA A 102 29.58 7.70 1.43
N ASP A 103 29.58 6.44 1.86
CA ASP A 103 30.71 5.53 1.69
C ASP A 103 30.55 4.70 0.43
N GLN A 104 31.29 5.05 -0.62
CA GLN A 104 31.26 4.35 -1.92
C GLN A 104 31.68 2.87 -1.84
N LYS A 105 32.29 2.43 -0.73
CA LYS A 105 32.64 1.03 -0.52
C LYS A 105 31.50 0.24 0.12
N LEU A 106 30.53 0.90 0.73
CA LEU A 106 29.39 0.27 1.38
C LEU A 106 28.18 0.24 0.44
N LEU A 107 27.57 -0.93 0.29
CA LEU A 107 26.36 -1.10 -0.50
C LEU A 107 25.29 -1.79 0.33
N LEU A 108 24.15 -1.13 0.47
CA LEU A 108 23.00 -1.63 1.20
C LEU A 108 21.95 -2.18 0.24
N LEU A 109 21.48 -3.40 0.47
CA LEU A 109 20.29 -3.96 -0.15
C LEU A 109 19.12 -3.90 0.85
N THR A 110 18.02 -3.27 0.46
CA THR A 110 16.84 -3.08 1.31
C THR A 110 15.54 -3.22 0.55
N GLN A 111 14.51 -3.76 1.18
CA GLN A 111 13.18 -3.96 0.60
C GLN A 111 12.11 -3.31 1.48
N TYR A 112 11.14 -2.65 0.85
CA TYR A 112 9.94 -2.21 1.56
C TYR A 112 8.99 -3.39 1.79
N THR A 113 8.68 -3.68 3.06
CA THR A 113 7.88 -4.83 3.49
C THR A 113 6.50 -4.45 4.04
N GLY A 114 6.05 -3.22 3.75
CA GLY A 114 4.74 -2.71 4.16
C GLY A 114 4.78 -2.10 5.55
N TRP A 115 3.91 -2.57 6.44
CA TRP A 115 3.77 -2.02 7.80
C TRP A 115 5.04 -2.16 8.67
N MET A 116 5.97 -3.03 8.28
CA MET A 116 7.27 -3.20 8.92
C MET A 116 8.33 -2.19 8.45
N GLY A 117 8.00 -1.37 7.45
CA GLY A 117 8.94 -0.43 6.83
C GLY A 117 9.97 -1.14 5.94
N TYR A 118 11.19 -0.64 5.95
CA TYR A 118 12.31 -1.20 5.20
C TYR A 118 13.09 -2.26 6.00
N THR A 119 13.31 -3.42 5.38
CA THR A 119 14.18 -4.49 5.89
C THR A 119 15.59 -4.36 5.34
N ILE A 120 16.57 -4.86 6.09
CA ILE A 120 17.95 -4.97 5.62
C ILE A 120 18.15 -6.39 5.13
N ASP A 121 18.33 -6.53 3.83
CA ASP A 121 18.28 -7.82 3.14
C ASP A 121 19.69 -8.30 2.81
N GLY A 122 20.59 -7.35 2.55
CA GLY A 122 21.99 -7.61 2.25
C GLY A 122 22.89 -6.41 2.48
N ILE A 123 24.14 -6.67 2.81
CA ILE A 123 25.16 -5.63 2.98
C ILE A 123 26.45 -6.11 2.31
N GLY A 124 26.99 -5.28 1.42
CA GLY A 124 28.28 -5.48 0.78
C GLY A 124 29.29 -4.42 1.19
N TYR A 125 30.55 -4.81 1.30
CA TYR A 125 31.65 -3.87 1.49
C TYR A 125 32.86 -4.20 0.61
N GLY A 126 33.38 -3.22 -0.11
CA GLY A 126 34.55 -3.37 -0.97
C GLY A 126 34.56 -2.41 -2.16
N ASP A 127 35.63 -2.46 -2.94
CA ASP A 127 35.76 -1.64 -4.14
C ASP A 127 35.07 -2.32 -5.34
N ASN A 128 34.32 -1.55 -6.14
CA ASN A 128 33.69 -2.02 -7.39
C ASN A 128 32.80 -3.27 -7.23
N LEU A 129 31.88 -3.24 -6.26
CA LEU A 129 30.94 -4.33 -5.98
C LEU A 129 30.12 -4.72 -7.22
N ASP A 130 30.37 -5.92 -7.76
CA ASP A 130 29.63 -6.52 -8.88
C ASP A 130 28.46 -7.37 -8.35
N VAL A 131 27.37 -6.68 -8.01
CA VAL A 131 26.15 -7.28 -7.47
C VAL A 131 25.27 -7.86 -8.57
N ARG A 132 24.71 -9.04 -8.32
CA ARG A 132 23.82 -9.78 -9.21
C ARG A 132 22.66 -10.37 -8.44
N TYR A 133 21.58 -10.61 -9.15
CA TYR A 133 20.41 -11.31 -8.63
C TYR A 133 20.00 -12.42 -9.58
N ASP A 134 19.91 -13.64 -9.07
CA ASP A 134 19.48 -14.81 -9.84
C ASP A 134 17.95 -14.89 -9.88
N LEU A 135 17.37 -14.13 -10.80
CA LEU A 135 15.93 -14.06 -10.99
C LEU A 135 15.31 -15.42 -11.37
N ASP A 136 16.02 -16.25 -12.13
CA ASP A 136 15.46 -17.52 -12.62
C ASP A 136 15.39 -18.55 -11.48
N VAL A 137 16.39 -18.58 -10.59
CA VAL A 137 16.31 -19.39 -9.38
C VAL A 137 15.26 -18.82 -8.42
N ALA A 138 15.24 -17.50 -8.20
CA ALA A 138 14.28 -16.87 -7.29
C ALA A 138 12.81 -17.10 -7.67
N LYS A 139 12.49 -17.15 -8.98
CA LYS A 139 11.15 -17.49 -9.49
C LYS A 139 10.69 -18.90 -9.13
N ASN A 140 11.63 -19.83 -9.02
CA ASN A 140 11.37 -21.24 -8.79
C ASN A 140 11.62 -21.66 -7.33
N GLU A 141 12.02 -20.73 -6.47
CA GLU A 141 12.33 -20.98 -5.06
C GLU A 141 11.06 -21.42 -4.31
N PRO A 142 11.02 -22.63 -3.72
CA PRO A 142 9.83 -23.14 -3.02
C PRO A 142 9.44 -22.30 -1.80
N ASN A 143 10.39 -21.62 -1.15
CA ASN A 143 10.10 -20.72 -0.03
C ASN A 143 9.58 -19.35 -0.49
N ASN A 144 9.70 -19.04 -1.79
CA ASN A 144 9.22 -17.79 -2.35
C ASN A 144 7.70 -17.82 -2.52
N ALA A 145 7.00 -17.09 -1.65
CA ALA A 145 5.55 -16.97 -1.68
C ALA A 145 5.04 -16.04 -2.80
N PHE A 146 5.90 -15.22 -3.39
CA PHE A 146 5.55 -14.25 -4.43
C PHE A 146 5.41 -14.94 -5.79
N LYS A 147 4.34 -14.59 -6.50
CA LYS A 147 4.09 -15.10 -7.85
C LYS A 147 4.51 -14.08 -8.90
N PHE A 148 5.48 -14.47 -9.72
CA PHE A 148 5.99 -13.63 -10.80
C PHE A 148 5.06 -13.60 -12.03
N GLU A 149 4.12 -14.54 -12.12
CA GLU A 149 3.16 -14.64 -13.22
C GLU A 149 1.75 -14.98 -12.69
N PRO A 150 0.68 -14.58 -13.40
CA PRO A 150 -0.70 -14.99 -13.10
C PRO A 150 -0.96 -16.50 -13.26
N PRO A 151 -2.00 -17.06 -12.61
CA PRO A 151 -2.94 -16.38 -11.71
C PRO A 151 -2.35 -16.19 -10.31
N ILE A 152 -2.49 -14.97 -9.77
CA ILE A 152 -2.16 -14.69 -8.37
C ILE A 152 -3.22 -15.35 -7.51
N THR A 153 -2.85 -16.44 -6.84
CA THR A 153 -3.79 -17.33 -6.13
C THR A 153 -3.54 -17.39 -4.63
N ASN A 154 -2.60 -16.59 -4.10
CA ASN A 154 -2.21 -16.66 -2.69
C ASN A 154 -3.09 -15.76 -1.79
N PRO A 155 -4.04 -16.32 -1.03
CA PRO A 155 -4.96 -15.54 -0.20
C PRO A 155 -4.36 -15.14 1.15
N LEU A 156 -3.15 -15.61 1.50
CA LEU A 156 -2.55 -15.41 2.83
C LEU A 156 -1.88 -14.05 2.99
N LEU A 157 -1.40 -13.43 1.89
CA LEU A 157 -0.52 -12.27 1.94
C LEU A 157 -1.03 -11.05 1.16
N GLY A 158 -2.09 -11.20 0.35
CA GLY A 158 -2.69 -10.05 -0.33
C GLY A 158 -1.81 -9.45 -1.43
N GLN A 159 -1.05 -10.28 -2.16
CA GLN A 159 -0.39 -9.87 -3.39
C GLN A 159 -1.45 -9.35 -4.37
N THR A 160 -1.23 -8.14 -4.89
CA THR A 160 -2.19 -7.41 -5.75
C THR A 160 -1.72 -7.28 -7.19
N GLY A 161 -0.46 -7.61 -7.48
CA GLY A 161 0.10 -7.53 -8.82
C GLY A 161 1.36 -8.38 -9.01
N PHE A 162 1.91 -8.38 -10.22
CA PHE A 162 3.14 -9.08 -10.59
C PHE A 162 4.00 -8.17 -11.48
N PRO A 163 5.33 -8.36 -11.54
CA PRO A 163 6.19 -7.54 -12.39
C PRO A 163 6.07 -7.95 -13.87
N GLU A 164 5.83 -6.98 -14.75
CA GLU A 164 5.80 -7.21 -16.20
C GLU A 164 7.21 -7.35 -16.81
N ASN A 165 8.20 -6.66 -16.24
CA ASN A 165 9.59 -6.67 -16.69
C ASN A 165 10.58 -6.83 -15.51
N PRO A 166 10.52 -7.95 -14.76
CA PRO A 166 11.30 -8.12 -13.54
C PRO A 166 12.81 -8.06 -13.77
N ALA A 167 13.31 -8.59 -14.90
CA ALA A 167 14.73 -8.54 -15.22
C ALA A 167 15.22 -7.10 -15.46
N GLY A 168 14.43 -6.30 -16.18
CA GLY A 168 14.72 -4.89 -16.41
C GLY A 168 14.70 -4.07 -15.12
N ASP A 169 13.71 -4.32 -14.26
CA ASP A 169 13.53 -3.64 -12.97
C ASP A 169 14.69 -3.96 -12.00
N VAL A 170 15.08 -5.23 -11.89
CA VAL A 170 16.27 -5.65 -11.10
C VAL A 170 17.54 -5.02 -11.64
N ALA A 171 17.76 -5.07 -12.96
CA ALA A 171 18.94 -4.47 -13.56
C ALA A 171 18.98 -2.94 -13.35
N ALA A 172 17.83 -2.27 -13.36
CA ALA A 172 17.74 -0.85 -13.03
C ALA A 172 18.05 -0.59 -11.55
N ALA A 173 17.50 -1.38 -10.63
CA ALA A 173 17.76 -1.27 -9.19
C ALA A 173 19.25 -1.48 -8.86
N ILE A 174 19.91 -2.47 -9.47
CA ILE A 174 21.35 -2.69 -9.30
C ILE A 174 22.14 -1.49 -9.83
N ARG A 175 21.87 -1.05 -11.07
CA ARG A 175 22.59 0.10 -11.66
C ARG A 175 22.46 1.37 -10.81
N GLN A 176 21.25 1.68 -10.35
CA GLN A 176 20.98 2.85 -9.51
C GLN A 176 21.61 2.68 -8.12
N GLY A 177 21.46 1.52 -7.51
CA GLY A 177 21.95 1.28 -6.15
C GLY A 177 23.47 1.25 -6.05
N VAL A 178 24.17 0.66 -7.03
CA VAL A 178 25.64 0.72 -7.09
C VAL A 178 26.16 2.15 -7.24
N GLN A 179 25.41 3.03 -7.93
CA GLN A 179 25.77 4.44 -8.05
C GLN A 179 25.46 5.27 -6.81
N THR A 180 24.44 4.86 -6.03
CA THR A 180 23.89 5.65 -4.91
C THR A 180 24.16 5.04 -3.54
N GLY A 181 24.82 3.89 -3.48
CA GLY A 181 25.10 3.13 -2.25
C GLY A 181 23.93 2.29 -1.73
N VAL A 182 22.71 2.43 -2.28
CA VAL A 182 21.53 1.70 -1.78
C VAL A 182 20.71 1.09 -2.91
N ILE A 183 20.68 -0.24 -2.97
CA ILE A 183 19.76 -1.00 -3.83
C ILE A 183 18.44 -1.16 -3.08
N TYR A 184 17.40 -0.57 -3.63
CA TYR A 184 16.04 -0.84 -3.20
C TYR A 184 15.48 -2.00 -4.03
N HIS A 185 15.10 -3.08 -3.37
CA HIS A 185 14.58 -4.26 -4.04
C HIS A 185 13.30 -3.89 -4.81
N PRO A 186 13.27 -4.09 -6.15
CA PRO A 186 12.20 -3.57 -7.00
C PRO A 186 10.90 -4.39 -6.88
N ILE A 187 11.01 -5.64 -6.43
CA ILE A 187 9.90 -6.51 -6.09
C ILE A 187 9.62 -6.29 -4.61
N ASN A 188 8.61 -5.51 -4.26
CA ASN A 188 8.36 -5.09 -2.88
C ASN A 188 6.87 -4.87 -2.58
N ALA A 189 6.55 -4.61 -1.30
CA ALA A 189 5.19 -4.52 -0.79
C ALA A 189 4.34 -3.40 -1.41
N GLU A 190 5.00 -2.28 -1.71
CA GLU A 190 4.36 -1.04 -2.15
C GLU A 190 3.76 -1.22 -3.53
N ARG A 191 4.47 -1.90 -4.41
CA ARG A 191 4.07 -2.06 -5.81
C ARG A 191 3.17 -3.27 -6.05
N TYR A 192 3.37 -4.36 -5.31
CA TYR A 192 2.75 -5.65 -5.62
C TYR A 192 1.95 -6.28 -4.48
N GLY A 193 1.76 -5.57 -3.36
CA GLY A 193 1.23 -6.17 -2.13
C GLY A 193 2.30 -6.98 -1.39
N TYR A 194 1.96 -7.55 -0.23
CA TYR A 194 2.94 -8.07 0.74
C TYR A 194 4.04 -8.93 0.06
N PRO A 195 5.32 -8.57 0.23
CA PRO A 195 6.37 -9.08 -0.63
C PRO A 195 6.85 -10.45 -0.17
N SER A 196 7.49 -11.16 -1.08
CA SER A 196 8.35 -12.28 -0.72
C SER A 196 9.66 -11.80 -0.13
N TYR A 197 10.15 -12.59 0.81
CA TYR A 197 11.52 -12.55 1.27
C TYR A 197 12.40 -13.37 0.31
N ASP A 198 12.83 -12.79 -0.80
CA ASP A 198 13.60 -13.45 -1.87
C ASP A 198 15.07 -13.00 -1.92
N TYR A 199 15.62 -12.67 -0.74
CA TYR A 199 16.92 -12.03 -0.58
C TYR A 199 18.11 -12.97 -0.85
N ASP A 200 17.87 -14.27 -0.69
CA ASP A 200 18.90 -15.30 -0.72
C ASP A 200 19.60 -15.45 -2.08
N HIS A 201 18.98 -14.92 -3.15
CA HIS A 201 19.48 -15.03 -4.52
C HIS A 201 20.26 -13.79 -4.99
N TRP A 202 20.61 -12.89 -4.06
CA TRP A 202 21.49 -11.77 -4.31
C TRP A 202 22.96 -12.12 -3.98
N SER A 203 23.86 -11.86 -4.92
CA SER A 203 25.29 -12.21 -4.80
C SER A 203 26.18 -11.05 -5.22
N CYS A 204 27.44 -11.06 -4.78
CA CYS A 204 28.46 -10.14 -5.25
C CYS A 204 29.77 -10.90 -5.50
N SER A 205 30.41 -10.65 -6.63
CA SER A 205 31.61 -11.40 -7.06
C SER A 205 32.95 -10.73 -6.68
N ASN A 206 32.95 -9.41 -6.45
CA ASN A 206 34.17 -8.60 -6.28
C ASN A 206 34.28 -7.91 -4.91
N GLY A 207 33.34 -8.14 -4.00
CA GLY A 207 33.38 -7.55 -2.65
C GLY A 207 34.37 -8.25 -1.72
N ILE A 208 34.91 -7.49 -0.76
CA ILE A 208 35.63 -8.08 0.38
C ILE A 208 34.61 -8.74 1.31
N HIS A 209 33.45 -8.10 1.48
CA HIS A 209 32.31 -8.64 2.20
C HIS A 209 31.06 -8.59 1.34
N TRP A 210 30.25 -9.64 1.43
CA TRP A 210 28.88 -9.67 0.92
C TRP A 210 28.10 -10.76 1.64
N GLN A 211 26.98 -10.37 2.27
CA GLN A 211 25.98 -11.32 2.72
C GLN A 211 24.60 -10.75 2.45
N ALA A 212 23.71 -11.59 1.91
CA ALA A 212 22.30 -11.29 1.72
C ALA A 212 21.50 -12.56 1.96
N GLY A 213 20.30 -12.43 2.52
CA GLY A 213 19.45 -13.60 2.74
C GLY A 213 18.32 -13.41 3.71
N TRP A 214 17.45 -14.43 3.73
CA TRP A 214 16.38 -14.57 4.70
C TRP A 214 16.19 -16.02 5.14
N TYR A 215 16.19 -16.97 4.20
CA TYR A 215 15.96 -18.38 4.49
C TYR A 215 17.25 -19.17 4.73
N TYR A 216 18.38 -18.72 4.20
CA TYR A 216 19.68 -19.39 4.33
C TYR A 216 20.70 -18.62 5.17
N GLY A 217 20.31 -17.43 5.62
CA GLY A 217 21.00 -16.58 6.57
C GLY A 217 20.23 -15.28 6.69
N TYR A 218 20.47 -14.49 7.73
CA TYR A 218 19.78 -13.20 7.88
C TYR A 218 20.61 -12.19 8.65
N TRP A 219 20.35 -10.91 8.40
CA TRP A 219 20.92 -9.79 9.14
C TRP A 219 20.12 -9.54 10.43
N SER A 220 20.82 -9.56 11.56
CA SER A 220 20.25 -9.38 12.89
C SER A 220 20.60 -8.00 13.43
N TYR A 221 19.62 -7.33 14.01
CA TYR A 221 19.79 -5.98 14.53
C TYR A 221 20.08 -5.99 16.03
N PHE A 222 21.19 -5.41 16.43
CA PHE A 222 21.63 -5.28 17.82
C PHE A 222 21.77 -3.82 18.20
N VAL A 223 21.47 -3.52 19.46
CA VAL A 223 21.58 -2.18 20.02
C VAL A 223 22.30 -2.23 21.36
N ARG A 224 23.03 -1.16 21.65
CA ARG A 224 23.55 -0.87 22.98
C ARG A 224 23.44 0.63 23.24
N SER A 225 23.17 1.00 24.49
CA SER A 225 22.89 2.38 24.88
C SER A 225 24.13 3.26 25.06
N SER A 226 25.31 2.65 25.11
CA SER A 226 26.60 3.33 25.27
C SER A 226 27.76 2.41 24.87
N GLN A 227 28.95 3.00 24.68
CA GLN A 227 30.20 2.29 24.37
C GLN A 227 30.50 1.12 25.32
N THR A 228 30.21 1.27 26.62
CA THR A 228 30.55 0.27 27.65
C THR A 228 29.43 -0.74 27.92
N SER A 229 28.27 -0.59 27.27
CA SER A 229 27.15 -1.52 27.44
C SER A 229 27.26 -2.70 26.48
N ASN A 230 26.65 -3.83 26.85
CA ASN A 230 26.61 -5.00 25.98
C ASN A 230 25.62 -4.76 24.84
N PHE A 231 25.92 -5.28 23.65
CA PHE A 231 24.90 -5.43 22.62
C PHE A 231 23.79 -6.35 23.13
N SER A 232 22.58 -5.98 22.74
CA SER A 232 21.37 -6.75 22.96
C SER A 232 20.57 -6.73 21.68
N TYR A 233 19.90 -7.85 21.39
CA TYR A 233 19.03 -7.95 20.24
C TYR A 233 17.95 -6.86 20.29
N SER A 234 17.75 -6.17 19.18
CA SER A 234 16.68 -5.19 19.03
C SER A 234 15.41 -5.89 18.60
N GLY A 235 14.36 -5.84 19.42
CA GLY A 235 13.02 -6.27 19.01
C GLY A 235 12.34 -5.30 18.03
N LEU A 236 12.98 -4.16 17.74
CA LEU A 236 12.60 -3.16 16.76
C LEU A 236 13.54 -3.21 15.56
N GLY A 237 13.08 -2.71 14.44
CA GLY A 237 13.69 -2.85 13.12
C GLY A 237 14.13 -1.49 12.68
N ALA A 238 14.97 -1.45 11.65
CA ALA A 238 15.69 -0.25 11.24
C ALA A 238 14.78 1.00 11.21
N THR A 239 13.62 0.87 10.56
CA THR A 239 12.67 1.98 10.35
C THR A 239 11.94 2.41 11.63
N SER A 240 11.70 1.50 12.56
CA SER A 240 10.97 1.78 13.81
C SER A 240 11.88 2.11 14.99
N ARG A 241 13.18 1.83 14.87
CA ARG A 241 14.19 2.09 15.89
C ARG A 241 14.60 3.56 15.84
N VAL A 242 13.96 4.39 16.65
CA VAL A 242 14.35 5.80 16.85
C VAL A 242 15.68 5.85 17.61
N LEU A 243 16.70 6.48 17.03
CA LEU A 243 18.04 6.61 17.60
C LEU A 243 18.07 7.51 18.84
N THR A 244 19.02 7.22 19.72
CA THR A 244 19.27 7.97 20.95
C THR A 244 20.71 8.45 20.96
N ASP A 245 20.96 9.65 21.49
CA ASP A 245 22.31 10.22 21.49
C ASP A 245 23.30 9.30 22.24
N GLY A 246 24.44 9.03 21.61
CA GLY A 246 25.48 8.14 22.09
C GLY A 246 25.21 6.64 21.88
N CYS A 247 24.12 6.27 21.18
CA CYS A 247 23.81 4.86 20.95
C CYS A 247 24.74 4.20 19.93
N TRP A 248 24.79 2.88 20.00
CA TRP A 248 25.50 2.04 19.05
C TRP A 248 24.53 0.99 18.55
N ASP A 249 24.40 0.93 17.24
CA ASP A 249 23.42 0.13 16.53
C ASP A 249 24.19 -0.72 15.53
N ALA A 250 23.92 -2.01 15.49
CA ALA A 250 24.77 -2.98 14.83
C ALA A 250 23.98 -3.99 13.98
N TRP A 251 24.43 -4.20 12.76
CA TRP A 251 23.94 -5.28 11.90
C TRP A 251 24.95 -6.41 11.90
N SER A 252 24.51 -7.60 12.27
CA SER A 252 25.36 -8.77 12.35
C SER A 252 24.75 -9.91 11.56
N TRP A 253 25.53 -10.46 10.63
CA TRP A 253 25.08 -11.57 9.82
C TRP A 253 24.96 -12.85 10.65
N ASN A 254 23.90 -13.62 10.39
CA ASN A 254 23.69 -14.89 11.04
C ASN A 254 23.38 -15.97 10.01
N GLY A 255 24.33 -16.88 9.80
CA GLY A 255 24.13 -18.07 8.96
C GLY A 255 23.41 -19.23 9.68
N ASN A 256 23.14 -19.12 10.99
CA ASN A 256 22.46 -20.18 11.74
C ASN A 256 20.96 -19.89 11.91
N MET A 257 20.16 -20.44 11.01
CA MET A 257 18.70 -20.30 10.96
C MET A 257 17.94 -20.87 12.17
N ASN A 258 18.61 -21.57 13.10
CA ASN A 258 17.98 -22.12 14.30
C ASN A 258 17.93 -21.14 15.49
N THR A 259 18.43 -19.91 15.31
CA THR A 259 18.44 -18.87 16.35
C THR A 259 17.36 -17.83 16.07
N SER A 260 16.78 -17.28 17.14
CA SER A 260 15.77 -16.20 17.05
C SER A 260 16.37 -14.80 17.12
N GLU A 261 17.52 -14.64 17.78
CA GLU A 261 18.19 -13.34 17.99
C GLU A 261 19.42 -13.17 17.08
N GLY A 262 19.81 -14.23 16.36
CA GLY A 262 20.99 -14.25 15.52
C GLY A 262 22.32 -14.34 16.27
N THR A 263 23.38 -13.91 15.61
CA THR A 263 24.75 -13.89 16.14
C THR A 263 25.10 -12.46 16.52
N GLN A 264 25.45 -12.22 17.78
CA GLN A 264 25.84 -10.90 18.27
C GLN A 264 27.18 -10.46 17.63
N PRO A 265 27.37 -9.16 17.35
CA PRO A 265 28.68 -8.64 17.03
C PRO A 265 29.73 -8.98 18.10
N GLY A 266 30.97 -9.20 17.68
CA GLY A 266 32.13 -9.30 18.56
C GLY A 266 32.55 -7.95 19.15
N ASP A 267 33.74 -7.93 19.76
CA ASP A 267 34.25 -6.76 20.49
C ASP A 267 35.49 -6.12 19.84
N VAL A 268 35.88 -6.58 18.64
CA VAL A 268 37.08 -6.07 17.92
C VAL A 268 36.63 -5.28 16.71
N PHE A 269 36.74 -3.97 16.80
CA PHE A 269 36.22 -3.04 15.80
C PHE A 269 37.32 -2.39 14.96
N VAL A 270 37.01 -2.15 13.69
CA VAL A 270 37.86 -1.38 12.78
C VAL A 270 37.07 -0.18 12.26
N ALA A 271 37.62 1.02 12.42
CA ALA A 271 37.00 2.22 11.85
C ALA A 271 37.00 2.15 10.32
N ALA A 272 35.86 2.44 9.71
CA ALA A 272 35.83 2.74 8.28
C ALA A 272 36.67 3.99 8.00
N THR A 273 37.32 4.03 6.84
CA THR A 273 38.29 5.08 6.50
C THR A 273 37.82 5.90 5.31
N ILE A 274 38.05 7.22 5.38
CA ILE A 274 37.83 8.12 4.24
C ILE A 274 38.92 7.83 3.20
N PRO A 275 38.61 7.66 1.90
CA PRO A 275 39.62 7.47 0.86
C PRO A 275 40.69 8.58 0.89
N SER A 276 41.96 8.19 0.85
CA SER A 276 43.12 9.08 0.95
C SER A 276 43.13 10.12 -0.18
N GLY A 277 42.68 11.35 0.12
CA GLY A 277 42.59 12.45 -0.84
C GLY A 277 41.57 13.53 -0.48
N GLY A 278 40.59 13.23 0.38
CA GLY A 278 39.70 14.23 1.00
C GLY A 278 40.38 14.83 2.24
N GLY A 279 40.81 16.08 2.16
CA GLY A 279 41.40 16.77 3.31
C GLY A 279 40.34 17.04 4.36
N GLY A 280 40.50 16.49 5.58
CA GLY A 280 39.94 16.97 6.86
C GLY A 280 38.42 17.08 7.04
N ASP A 281 37.64 17.15 5.96
CA ASP A 281 36.21 17.42 5.97
C ASP A 281 35.41 16.11 5.96
N GLU A 282 34.31 16.09 6.71
CA GLU A 282 33.42 14.93 6.80
C GLU A 282 32.74 14.68 5.44
N PRO A 283 32.60 13.41 5.01
CA PRO A 283 31.98 13.08 3.73
C PRO A 283 30.53 13.60 3.65
N GLU A 284 30.25 14.40 2.63
CA GLU A 284 28.90 14.88 2.33
C GLU A 284 28.01 13.72 1.86
N ILE A 285 26.75 13.70 2.31
CA ILE A 285 25.74 12.79 1.76
C ILE A 285 25.30 13.35 0.41
N PRO A 286 25.52 12.65 -0.71
CA PRO A 286 25.11 13.14 -2.02
C PRO A 286 23.59 13.25 -2.09
N VAL A 287 23.10 14.40 -2.60
CA VAL A 287 21.67 14.57 -2.91
C VAL A 287 21.33 13.76 -4.15
N ILE A 288 20.39 12.83 -4.02
CA ILE A 288 19.91 11.99 -5.12
C ILE A 288 18.72 12.69 -5.77
N HIS A 289 18.93 13.19 -6.97
CA HIS A 289 17.89 13.87 -7.73
C HIS A 289 16.98 12.90 -8.47
N VAL A 290 15.73 13.31 -8.67
CA VAL A 290 14.81 12.66 -9.61
C VAL A 290 15.38 12.71 -11.02
N THR A 291 15.19 11.64 -11.78
CA THR A 291 15.62 11.50 -13.18
C THR A 291 14.46 11.18 -14.13
N SER A 292 13.36 10.61 -13.62
CA SER A 292 12.12 10.42 -14.38
C SER A 292 10.91 10.20 -13.48
N ILE A 293 9.73 10.34 -14.08
CA ILE A 293 8.43 10.01 -13.49
C ILE A 293 7.61 9.22 -14.53
N SER A 294 6.83 8.24 -14.08
CA SER A 294 5.88 7.49 -14.90
C SER A 294 4.51 7.37 -14.22
N LEU A 295 3.47 7.07 -14.99
CA LEU A 295 2.12 6.77 -14.48
C LEU A 295 1.77 5.32 -14.73
N ASN A 296 0.96 4.73 -13.86
CA ASN A 296 0.42 3.38 -14.03
C ASN A 296 -0.53 3.24 -15.23
N LYS A 297 -1.08 4.35 -15.73
CA LYS A 297 -1.97 4.39 -16.90
C LYS A 297 -1.65 5.58 -17.80
N SER A 298 -1.60 5.35 -19.10
CA SER A 298 -1.49 6.40 -20.13
C SER A 298 -2.85 6.94 -20.57
N SER A 299 -3.92 6.19 -20.35
CA SER A 299 -5.31 6.60 -20.57
C SER A 299 -6.23 6.12 -19.43
N LEU A 300 -7.29 6.87 -19.20
CA LEU A 300 -8.30 6.59 -18.18
C LEU A 300 -9.66 7.03 -18.70
N ARG A 301 -10.68 6.19 -18.51
CA ARG A 301 -12.06 6.53 -18.80
C ARG A 301 -12.90 6.40 -17.53
N LEU A 302 -13.76 7.38 -17.28
CA LEU A 302 -14.66 7.41 -16.14
C LEU A 302 -15.94 8.18 -16.45
N GLN A 303 -17.01 7.92 -15.72
CA GLN A 303 -18.26 8.67 -15.84
C GLN A 303 -18.20 9.99 -15.06
N ALA A 304 -18.97 10.99 -15.48
CA ALA A 304 -19.16 12.20 -14.70
C ALA A 304 -19.67 11.85 -13.27
N GLY A 305 -19.06 12.47 -12.26
CA GLY A 305 -19.31 12.20 -10.84
C GLY A 305 -18.48 11.05 -10.25
N ALA A 306 -17.86 10.20 -11.07
CA ALA A 306 -17.00 9.12 -10.59
C ALA A 306 -15.55 9.60 -10.32
N ASN A 307 -14.77 8.76 -9.64
CA ASN A 307 -13.35 8.98 -9.44
C ASN A 307 -12.52 7.71 -9.73
N ALA A 308 -11.24 7.91 -9.99
CA ALA A 308 -10.24 6.85 -10.15
C ALA A 308 -8.87 7.33 -9.69
N ILE A 309 -7.97 6.41 -9.35
CA ILE A 309 -6.62 6.72 -8.87
C ILE A 309 -5.61 6.51 -10.00
N LEU A 310 -4.80 7.53 -10.27
CA LEU A 310 -3.56 7.46 -11.02
C LEU A 310 -2.38 7.41 -10.05
N ALA A 311 -1.55 6.38 -10.17
CA ALA A 311 -0.35 6.22 -9.37
C ALA A 311 0.87 6.71 -10.16
N ALA A 312 1.66 7.60 -9.56
CA ALA A 312 2.91 8.08 -10.13
C ALA A 312 4.11 7.36 -9.49
N SER A 313 5.08 6.98 -10.31
CA SER A 313 6.33 6.34 -9.87
C SER A 313 7.52 7.22 -10.21
N ILE A 314 8.37 7.49 -9.22
CA ILE A 314 9.59 8.30 -9.34
C ILE A 314 10.82 7.40 -9.49
N SER A 315 11.76 7.79 -10.36
CA SER A 315 13.08 7.16 -10.47
C SER A 315 14.21 8.18 -10.31
N PRO A 316 15.32 7.82 -9.64
CA PRO A 316 15.50 6.58 -8.91
C PRO A 316 14.57 6.52 -7.69
N VAL A 317 14.23 5.30 -7.26
CA VAL A 317 13.28 5.10 -6.15
C VAL A 317 13.77 5.73 -4.83
N ASN A 318 15.05 6.06 -4.73
CA ASN A 318 15.69 6.67 -3.57
C ASN A 318 16.02 8.16 -3.72
N ALA A 319 15.41 8.83 -4.71
CA ALA A 319 15.52 10.28 -4.82
C ALA A 319 15.08 10.96 -3.51
N ASP A 320 15.79 12.01 -3.10
CA ASP A 320 15.57 12.64 -1.79
C ASP A 320 14.28 13.47 -1.75
N ASN A 321 13.88 14.07 -2.88
CA ASN A 321 12.62 14.78 -3.02
C ASN A 321 11.72 14.12 -4.08
N LYS A 322 10.85 13.22 -3.62
CA LYS A 322 9.89 12.49 -4.46
C LYS A 322 8.53 13.17 -4.57
N GLN A 323 8.39 14.42 -4.12
CA GLN A 323 7.09 15.11 -4.16
C GLN A 323 6.61 15.25 -5.61
N VAL A 324 5.32 14.96 -5.82
CA VAL A 324 4.65 15.06 -7.12
C VAL A 324 3.54 16.09 -7.02
N THR A 325 3.50 16.99 -8.00
CA THR A 325 2.41 17.94 -8.21
C THR A 325 1.53 17.45 -9.35
N TRP A 326 0.22 17.61 -9.20
CA TRP A 326 -0.77 17.17 -10.18
C TRP A 326 -1.48 18.38 -10.79
N SER A 327 -1.82 18.27 -12.07
CA SER A 327 -2.58 19.30 -12.77
C SER A 327 -3.51 18.69 -13.81
N SER A 328 -4.62 19.39 -14.07
CA SER A 328 -5.57 19.08 -15.15
C SER A 328 -5.50 20.17 -16.20
N SER A 329 -5.52 19.80 -17.48
CA SER A 329 -5.60 20.78 -18.57
C SER A 329 -6.96 21.50 -18.64
N ASP A 330 -8.01 20.92 -18.04
CA ASP A 330 -9.34 21.51 -17.92
C ASP A 330 -10.09 20.96 -16.70
N THR A 331 -10.09 21.72 -15.61
CA THR A 331 -10.78 21.37 -14.35
C THR A 331 -12.31 21.34 -14.48
N GLY A 332 -12.88 21.90 -15.55
CA GLY A 332 -14.31 21.82 -15.83
C GLY A 332 -14.75 20.44 -16.35
N ILE A 333 -13.81 19.65 -16.88
CA ILE A 333 -14.00 18.27 -17.36
C ILE A 333 -13.61 17.27 -16.28
N ALA A 334 -12.39 17.38 -15.74
CA ALA A 334 -11.95 16.56 -14.61
C ALA A 334 -10.94 17.29 -13.72
N THR A 335 -11.01 17.04 -12.41
CA THR A 335 -10.05 17.52 -11.40
C THR A 335 -9.12 16.39 -10.97
N VAL A 336 -7.97 16.74 -10.39
CA VAL A 336 -7.05 15.78 -9.79
C VAL A 336 -6.52 16.34 -8.46
N GLU A 337 -6.50 15.52 -7.43
CA GLU A 337 -5.93 15.83 -6.11
C GLU A 337 -5.20 14.59 -5.62
N ASP A 338 -3.89 14.70 -5.36
CA ASP A 338 -3.03 13.59 -4.92
C ASP A 338 -3.19 12.29 -5.73
N GLY A 339 -3.31 12.42 -7.06
CA GLY A 339 -3.52 11.30 -7.99
C GLY A 339 -4.96 10.80 -8.09
N VAL A 340 -5.88 11.29 -7.27
CA VAL A 340 -7.32 10.99 -7.37
C VAL A 340 -7.95 11.89 -8.44
N VAL A 341 -8.27 11.31 -9.59
CA VAL A 341 -8.96 11.97 -10.69
C VAL A 341 -10.46 11.90 -10.47
N THR A 342 -11.17 13.02 -10.54
CA THR A 342 -12.64 13.10 -10.42
C THR A 342 -13.24 13.71 -11.67
N GLY A 343 -14.19 13.01 -12.29
CA GLY A 343 -14.88 13.48 -13.50
C GLY A 343 -15.96 14.48 -13.13
N ALA A 344 -15.93 15.67 -13.72
CA ALA A 344 -16.93 16.71 -13.51
C ALA A 344 -17.99 16.71 -14.62
N LYS A 345 -17.54 16.69 -15.89
CA LYS A 345 -18.42 16.76 -17.06
C LYS A 345 -17.84 15.96 -18.23
N PRO A 346 -18.69 15.47 -19.15
CA PRO A 346 -18.22 14.77 -20.35
C PRO A 346 -17.22 15.60 -21.16
N GLY A 347 -16.16 14.95 -21.62
CA GLY A 347 -15.08 15.58 -22.37
C GLY A 347 -13.77 14.82 -22.25
N VAL A 348 -12.74 15.31 -22.94
CA VAL A 348 -11.39 14.73 -22.89
C VAL A 348 -10.44 15.76 -22.31
N VAL A 349 -9.63 15.35 -21.34
CA VAL A 349 -8.69 16.22 -20.62
C VAL A 349 -7.38 15.48 -20.33
N LYS A 350 -6.27 16.21 -20.21
CA LYS A 350 -4.98 15.62 -19.83
C LYS A 350 -4.69 15.89 -18.36
N ILE A 351 -4.40 14.83 -17.63
CA ILE A 351 -3.89 14.89 -16.26
C ILE A 351 -2.37 14.74 -16.31
N THR A 352 -1.65 15.67 -15.71
CA THR A 352 -0.17 15.68 -15.68
C THR A 352 0.32 15.53 -14.26
N ALA A 353 1.14 14.51 -14.01
CA ALA A 353 1.97 14.39 -12.82
C ALA A 353 3.35 15.00 -13.10
N ARG A 354 3.83 15.84 -12.20
CA ARG A 354 5.12 16.52 -12.31
C ARG A 354 5.93 16.40 -11.04
N SER A 355 7.16 15.90 -11.14
CA SER A 355 8.08 15.88 -9.99
C SER A 355 8.46 17.30 -9.59
N VAL A 356 8.47 17.58 -8.28
CA VAL A 356 8.93 18.87 -7.75
C VAL A 356 10.42 19.04 -8.03
N ASP A 357 11.20 17.98 -7.78
CA ASP A 357 12.62 17.92 -8.12
C ASP A 357 12.81 17.57 -9.60
N GLY A 358 13.66 18.32 -10.31
CA GLY A 358 13.94 18.15 -11.73
C GLY A 358 12.81 18.52 -12.71
N GLY A 359 11.55 18.59 -12.28
CA GLY A 359 10.43 19.04 -13.10
C GLY A 359 9.96 18.07 -14.20
N TYR A 360 10.29 16.77 -14.08
CA TYR A 360 9.91 15.72 -15.01
C TYR A 360 8.40 15.50 -15.02
N THR A 361 7.83 15.09 -16.15
CA THR A 361 6.37 14.97 -16.32
C THR A 361 5.95 13.64 -16.92
N ALA A 362 4.82 13.12 -16.45
CA ALA A 362 4.08 12.03 -17.07
C ALA A 362 2.61 12.43 -17.24
N VAL A 363 1.97 11.97 -18.32
CA VAL A 363 0.64 12.43 -18.73
C VAL A 363 -0.29 11.24 -18.95
N CYS A 364 -1.51 11.36 -18.45
CA CYS A 364 -2.62 10.46 -18.71
C CYS A 364 -3.74 11.21 -19.44
N GLU A 365 -4.24 10.65 -20.53
CA GLU A 365 -5.43 11.16 -21.21
C GLU A 365 -6.70 10.62 -20.54
N VAL A 366 -7.53 11.52 -20.04
CA VAL A 366 -8.75 11.20 -19.31
C VAL A 366 -9.97 11.51 -20.15
N THR A 367 -10.77 10.50 -20.46
CA THR A 367 -12.06 10.64 -21.13
C THR A 367 -13.18 10.52 -20.10
N VAL A 368 -13.87 11.64 -19.85
CA VAL A 368 -15.07 11.66 -19.02
C VAL A 368 -16.29 11.44 -19.92
N THR A 369 -17.14 10.49 -19.55
CA THR A 369 -18.38 10.16 -20.27
C THR A 369 -19.61 10.63 -19.49
N GLU A 370 -20.76 10.66 -20.16
CA GLU A 370 -22.04 10.88 -19.50
C GLU A 370 -22.28 9.81 -18.42
N THR A 371 -22.90 10.24 -17.32
CA THR A 371 -23.39 9.30 -16.32
C THR A 371 -24.54 8.51 -16.92
N VAL A 372 -24.30 7.23 -17.17
CA VAL A 372 -25.34 6.29 -17.59
C VAL A 372 -25.62 5.35 -16.45
N THR A 373 -26.89 5.30 -16.04
CA THR A 373 -27.37 4.30 -15.08
C THR A 373 -27.82 3.07 -15.89
N PRO A 374 -27.22 1.90 -15.68
CA PRO A 374 -27.70 0.65 -16.28
C PRO A 374 -29.17 0.39 -15.96
N GLU A 375 -29.91 -0.12 -16.94
CA GLU A 375 -31.33 -0.47 -16.79
C GLU A 375 -31.45 -1.94 -16.39
N ILE A 376 -32.20 -2.24 -15.32
CA ILE A 376 -32.49 -3.63 -14.92
C ILE A 376 -33.98 -3.89 -15.10
N ASP A 377 -34.31 -4.88 -15.93
CA ASP A 377 -35.66 -5.36 -16.15
C ASP A 377 -35.84 -6.75 -15.55
N PHE A 378 -36.72 -6.87 -14.55
CA PHE A 378 -36.98 -8.14 -13.87
C PHE A 378 -37.98 -8.99 -14.68
N GLU A 379 -37.57 -10.21 -15.01
CA GLU A 379 -38.39 -11.16 -15.76
C GLU A 379 -38.42 -12.52 -15.05
N GLY A 380 -39.59 -12.91 -14.52
CA GLY A 380 -39.74 -14.21 -13.87
C GLY A 380 -38.96 -14.32 -12.55
N THR A 381 -37.92 -15.16 -12.54
CA THR A 381 -36.96 -15.37 -11.43
C THR A 381 -35.55 -14.84 -11.77
N GLY A 382 -35.44 -14.03 -12.82
CA GLY A 382 -34.21 -13.41 -13.27
C GLY A 382 -34.40 -11.93 -13.60
N ALA A 383 -33.38 -11.34 -14.18
CA ALA A 383 -33.42 -9.99 -14.70
C ALA A 383 -32.56 -9.87 -15.96
N VAL A 384 -32.82 -8.87 -16.80
CA VAL A 384 -31.92 -8.47 -17.87
C VAL A 384 -31.31 -7.14 -17.47
N ILE A 385 -29.98 -7.05 -17.42
CA ILE A 385 -29.26 -5.80 -17.21
C ILE A 385 -28.78 -5.25 -18.55
N SER A 386 -29.18 -4.03 -18.88
CA SER A 386 -28.85 -3.35 -20.12
C SER A 386 -27.98 -2.11 -19.86
N PHE A 387 -26.89 -1.98 -20.60
CA PHE A 387 -25.92 -0.89 -20.45
C PHE A 387 -25.24 -0.55 -21.78
N PRO A 388 -24.61 0.64 -21.92
CA PRO A 388 -23.97 1.04 -23.16
C PRO A 388 -22.86 0.07 -23.58
N LYS A 389 -22.79 -0.21 -24.88
CA LYS A 389 -21.64 -0.91 -25.46
C LYS A 389 -20.44 0.03 -25.49
N VAL A 390 -19.28 -0.45 -25.04
CA VAL A 390 -17.99 0.24 -25.16
C VAL A 390 -17.21 -0.41 -26.30
N GLU A 391 -16.79 0.38 -27.28
CA GLU A 391 -16.16 -0.10 -28.52
C GLU A 391 -14.84 -0.85 -28.27
N GLU A 392 -14.07 -0.42 -27.27
CA GLU A 392 -12.76 -0.98 -26.90
C GLU A 392 -12.86 -2.19 -25.96
N ALA A 393 -14.07 -2.58 -25.55
CA ALA A 393 -14.26 -3.65 -24.59
C ALA A 393 -14.02 -5.02 -25.23
N THR A 394 -13.17 -5.84 -24.62
CA THR A 394 -13.00 -7.27 -24.96
C THR A 394 -13.98 -8.16 -24.19
N SER A 395 -14.40 -7.72 -23.00
CA SER A 395 -15.35 -8.44 -22.16
C SER A 395 -15.98 -7.52 -21.10
N TYR A 396 -17.01 -8.02 -20.43
CA TYR A 396 -17.69 -7.35 -19.32
C TYR A 396 -17.80 -8.31 -18.13
N GLU A 397 -17.38 -7.86 -16.94
CA GLU A 397 -17.61 -8.58 -15.69
C GLU A 397 -18.76 -7.93 -14.92
N VAL A 398 -19.89 -8.63 -14.79
CA VAL A 398 -21.07 -8.18 -14.06
C VAL A 398 -21.13 -8.86 -12.71
N ARG A 399 -20.86 -8.12 -11.64
CA ARG A 399 -20.92 -8.59 -10.26
C ARG A 399 -22.26 -8.19 -9.65
N VAL A 400 -23.01 -9.19 -9.19
CA VAL A 400 -24.33 -9.00 -8.58
C VAL A 400 -24.21 -9.18 -7.08
N TYR A 401 -24.67 -8.18 -6.34
CA TYR A 401 -24.73 -8.17 -4.89
C TYR A 401 -26.18 -8.09 -4.42
N ARG A 402 -26.55 -8.91 -3.45
CA ARG A 402 -27.85 -8.85 -2.76
C ARG A 402 -27.66 -8.26 -1.38
N TYR A 403 -28.57 -7.38 -0.98
CA TYR A 403 -28.57 -6.82 0.35
C TYR A 403 -29.08 -7.86 1.37
N GLU A 404 -28.24 -8.22 2.33
CA GLU A 404 -28.55 -9.17 3.39
C GLU A 404 -27.93 -8.70 4.72
N ASN A 405 -28.71 -8.75 5.81
CA ASN A 405 -28.23 -8.47 7.17
C ASN A 405 -27.48 -7.12 7.31
N GLY A 406 -27.91 -6.07 6.62
CA GLY A 406 -27.31 -4.74 6.73
C GLY A 406 -26.16 -4.44 5.76
N SER A 407 -25.85 -5.35 4.83
CA SER A 407 -24.75 -5.16 3.87
C SER A 407 -25.03 -5.84 2.52
N TYR A 408 -24.41 -5.35 1.45
CA TYR A 408 -24.45 -6.02 0.14
C TYR A 408 -23.45 -7.18 0.09
N LYS A 409 -23.94 -8.39 -0.19
CA LYS A 409 -23.13 -9.59 -0.38
C LYS A 409 -23.15 -10.03 -1.83
N LYS A 410 -21.98 -10.32 -2.40
CA LYS A 410 -21.87 -10.82 -3.77
C LYS A 410 -22.53 -12.19 -3.88
N ILE A 411 -23.52 -12.31 -4.76
CA ILE A 411 -24.27 -13.55 -5.02
C ILE A 411 -23.90 -14.20 -6.35
N GLY A 412 -23.25 -13.47 -7.26
CA GLY A 412 -22.81 -14.01 -8.54
C GLY A 412 -21.90 -13.05 -9.29
N THR A 413 -21.15 -13.62 -10.23
CA THR A 413 -20.36 -12.89 -11.23
C THR A 413 -20.69 -13.51 -12.58
N TYR A 414 -21.03 -12.68 -13.55
CA TYR A 414 -21.27 -13.07 -14.95
C TYR A 414 -20.20 -12.44 -15.83
N VAL A 415 -19.58 -13.22 -16.71
CA VAL A 415 -18.64 -12.68 -17.70
C VAL A 415 -19.26 -12.76 -19.08
N ALA A 416 -19.32 -11.64 -19.79
CA ALA A 416 -19.76 -11.57 -21.17
C ALA A 416 -18.59 -11.18 -22.11
N ASP A 417 -18.61 -11.66 -23.36
CA ASP A 417 -17.67 -11.21 -24.40
C ASP A 417 -17.98 -9.77 -24.86
N ALA A 418 -17.19 -9.26 -25.80
CA ALA A 418 -17.35 -7.92 -26.38
C ALA A 418 -18.73 -7.70 -27.03
N GLU A 419 -19.39 -8.77 -27.45
CA GLU A 419 -20.74 -8.79 -28.02
C GLU A 419 -21.83 -9.01 -26.97
N GLY A 420 -21.48 -9.17 -25.69
CA GLY A 420 -22.43 -9.39 -24.61
C GLY A 420 -22.87 -10.84 -24.42
N ASN A 421 -22.25 -11.81 -25.11
CA ASN A 421 -22.56 -13.23 -24.91
C ASN A 421 -21.87 -13.74 -23.64
N ILE A 422 -22.62 -14.38 -22.75
CA ILE A 422 -22.08 -14.94 -21.51
C ILE A 422 -21.10 -16.08 -21.81
N ILE A 423 -19.87 -15.97 -21.27
CA ILE A 423 -18.77 -16.94 -21.41
C ILE A 423 -18.75 -17.93 -20.23
N THR A 424 -19.27 -17.56 -19.04
CA THR A 424 -19.27 -18.42 -17.84
C THR A 424 -20.62 -18.44 -17.11
N GLU A 425 -21.49 -19.35 -17.53
CA GLU A 425 -22.12 -20.44 -16.77
C GLU A 425 -22.93 -21.28 -17.78
N LEU A 426 -22.82 -22.61 -17.73
CA LEU A 426 -23.44 -23.54 -18.67
C LEU A 426 -24.92 -23.18 -18.95
N LEU A 427 -25.26 -23.14 -20.24
CA LEU A 427 -26.62 -23.16 -20.80
C LEU A 427 -27.45 -21.88 -20.58
N THR A 428 -27.23 -20.89 -21.45
CA THR A 428 -28.34 -20.10 -21.98
C THR A 428 -28.03 -19.67 -23.42
N LYS A 429 -28.92 -20.05 -24.34
CA LYS A 429 -28.83 -19.72 -25.77
C LYS A 429 -29.46 -18.34 -25.98
N GLY A 430 -28.69 -17.43 -26.56
CA GLY A 430 -29.18 -16.24 -27.26
C GLY A 430 -29.21 -14.97 -26.43
N LEU A 431 -28.34 -14.02 -26.79
CA LEU A 431 -28.50 -12.60 -26.48
C LEU A 431 -28.50 -11.79 -27.76
N ARG A 432 -29.19 -10.65 -27.70
CA ARG A 432 -29.25 -9.66 -28.77
C ARG A 432 -28.43 -8.46 -28.33
N ALA A 433 -27.22 -8.30 -28.85
CA ALA A 433 -26.61 -6.98 -28.93
C ALA A 433 -27.30 -6.19 -30.05
N THR A 434 -27.75 -4.98 -29.73
CA THR A 434 -28.08 -3.97 -30.74
C THR A 434 -26.87 -3.05 -30.93
N SER A 435 -26.89 -2.16 -31.92
CA SER A 435 -25.74 -1.35 -32.33
C SER A 435 -25.24 -0.29 -31.31
N GLY A 436 -25.51 -0.47 -30.02
CA GLY A 436 -25.10 0.46 -28.95
C GLY A 436 -25.35 -0.01 -27.52
N THR A 437 -25.94 -1.18 -27.30
CA THR A 437 -26.33 -1.66 -25.96
C THR A 437 -25.96 -3.12 -25.77
N ILE A 438 -25.38 -3.44 -24.62
CA ILE A 438 -25.16 -4.80 -24.12
C ILE A 438 -26.30 -5.15 -23.16
N SER A 439 -26.82 -6.37 -23.27
CA SER A 439 -27.84 -6.89 -22.37
C SER A 439 -27.37 -8.23 -21.81
N VAL A 440 -27.35 -8.37 -20.48
CA VAL A 440 -26.89 -9.58 -19.79
C VAL A 440 -28.04 -10.17 -18.94
N PRO A 441 -28.45 -11.43 -19.17
CA PRO A 441 -29.48 -12.08 -18.39
C PRO A 441 -28.86 -12.61 -17.10
N LEU A 442 -29.40 -12.15 -15.98
CA LEU A 442 -29.06 -12.54 -14.64
C LEU A 442 -30.11 -13.52 -14.13
N LYS A 443 -29.68 -14.58 -13.44
CA LYS A 443 -30.57 -15.65 -12.94
C LYS A 443 -30.65 -15.58 -11.41
N ASN A 444 -31.74 -16.13 -10.87
CA ASN A 444 -31.95 -16.29 -9.42
C ASN A 444 -32.03 -14.95 -8.66
N LEU A 445 -32.58 -13.92 -9.28
CA LEU A 445 -32.95 -12.70 -8.57
C LEU A 445 -34.36 -12.87 -8.01
N GLY A 446 -34.46 -12.96 -6.68
CA GLY A 446 -35.71 -12.89 -5.93
C GLY A 446 -36.48 -11.59 -6.19
N ARG A 447 -37.81 -11.70 -6.18
CA ARG A 447 -38.76 -10.65 -6.54
C ARG A 447 -38.94 -9.54 -5.48
N ASP A 448 -38.34 -9.69 -4.30
CA ASP A 448 -38.52 -8.77 -3.17
C ASP A 448 -37.19 -8.32 -2.54
N ASP A 449 -36.09 -8.49 -3.27
CA ASP A 449 -34.72 -8.25 -2.78
C ASP A 449 -34.16 -6.92 -3.33
N ALA A 450 -33.23 -6.32 -2.58
CA ALA A 450 -32.45 -5.17 -3.05
C ALA A 450 -31.11 -5.61 -3.61
N TYR A 451 -30.79 -5.13 -4.81
CA TYR A 451 -29.57 -5.49 -5.52
C TYR A 451 -28.69 -4.28 -5.79
N ARG A 452 -27.39 -4.52 -5.75
CA ARG A 452 -26.36 -3.66 -6.32
C ARG A 452 -25.66 -4.45 -7.41
N ILE A 453 -25.54 -3.88 -8.59
CA ILE A 453 -24.84 -4.48 -9.71
C ILE A 453 -23.69 -3.56 -10.11
N GLU A 454 -22.49 -4.13 -10.14
CA GLU A 454 -21.28 -3.50 -10.65
C GLU A 454 -20.93 -4.15 -11.99
N ILE A 455 -20.71 -3.34 -13.02
CA ILE A 455 -20.31 -3.79 -14.35
C ILE A 455 -18.93 -3.22 -14.62
N GLN A 456 -17.91 -4.07 -14.64
CA GLN A 456 -16.56 -3.69 -15.04
C GLN A 456 -16.41 -3.95 -16.54
N VAL A 457 -16.02 -2.90 -17.28
CA VAL A 457 -15.71 -3.00 -18.71
C VAL A 457 -14.23 -3.32 -18.84
N MET A 458 -13.90 -4.40 -19.54
CA MET A 458 -12.54 -4.92 -19.64
C MET A 458 -11.98 -4.72 -21.05
N ASN A 459 -10.70 -4.36 -21.15
CA ASN A 459 -9.89 -4.51 -22.36
C ASN A 459 -8.69 -5.39 -22.02
N GLY A 460 -8.73 -6.67 -22.42
CA GLY A 460 -7.82 -7.68 -21.91
C GLY A 460 -8.00 -7.90 -20.40
N LEU A 461 -7.00 -7.52 -19.61
CA LEU A 461 -7.02 -7.59 -18.14
C LEU A 461 -7.31 -6.24 -17.48
N ASP A 462 -7.34 -5.15 -18.24
CA ASP A 462 -7.51 -3.80 -17.70
C ASP A 462 -8.99 -3.43 -17.57
N VAL A 463 -9.37 -2.91 -16.40
CA VAL A 463 -10.68 -2.25 -16.21
C VAL A 463 -10.60 -0.85 -16.83
N ILE A 464 -11.37 -0.65 -17.90
CA ILE A 464 -11.41 0.62 -18.65
C ILE A 464 -12.64 1.47 -18.33
N ASP A 465 -13.70 0.90 -17.77
CA ASP A 465 -14.88 1.66 -17.31
C ASP A 465 -15.61 0.88 -16.21
N THR A 466 -16.48 1.54 -15.44
CA THR A 466 -17.30 0.89 -14.43
C THR A 466 -18.68 1.54 -14.35
N TYR A 467 -19.72 0.72 -14.53
CA TYR A 467 -21.09 1.14 -14.29
C TYR A 467 -21.62 0.56 -12.99
N MET A 468 -22.44 1.34 -12.30
CA MET A 468 -23.10 0.94 -11.05
C MET A 468 -24.59 1.19 -11.14
N VAL A 469 -25.38 0.23 -10.66
CA VAL A 469 -26.82 0.40 -10.45
C VAL A 469 -27.24 -0.25 -9.14
N GLU A 470 -28.11 0.43 -8.40
CA GLU A 470 -28.83 -0.12 -7.26
C GLU A 470 -30.33 -0.12 -7.59
N LYS A 471 -30.99 -1.27 -7.42
CA LYS A 471 -32.43 -1.40 -7.69
C LYS A 471 -33.06 -2.46 -6.79
N SER A 472 -34.30 -2.20 -6.38
CA SER A 472 -35.19 -3.20 -5.79
C SER A 472 -36.12 -3.75 -6.88
N SER A 473 -36.41 -5.05 -6.87
CA SER A 473 -37.44 -5.61 -7.75
C SER A 473 -38.82 -4.99 -7.43
N ASP A 474 -39.59 -4.63 -8.47
CA ASP A 474 -40.89 -3.97 -8.31
C ASP A 474 -41.95 -4.98 -7.80
N PRO A 475 -42.73 -4.65 -6.75
CA PRO A 475 -43.77 -5.53 -6.23
C PRO A 475 -45.04 -5.48 -7.09
N VAL A 476 -45.52 -6.64 -7.57
CA VAL A 476 -46.82 -6.76 -8.22
C VAL A 476 -47.92 -7.03 -7.17
N SER A 477 -48.57 -5.94 -6.77
CA SER A 477 -49.87 -5.86 -6.09
C SER A 477 -50.11 -6.62 -4.76
N ASN A 478 -50.44 -5.80 -3.76
CA ASN A 478 -51.32 -6.11 -2.63
C ASN A 478 -50.88 -7.19 -1.65
N GLU A 479 -49.76 -6.95 -0.97
CA GLU A 479 -49.70 -7.17 0.48
C GLU A 479 -48.59 -6.27 1.05
N THR A 480 -49.01 -5.35 1.92
CA THR A 480 -48.14 -4.41 2.62
C THR A 480 -47.17 -5.18 3.51
N MET A 481 -45.90 -5.24 3.15
CA MET A 481 -44.74 -5.12 4.05
C MET A 481 -43.47 -4.75 3.24
N ALA A 482 -43.50 -3.62 2.53
CA ALA A 482 -42.24 -2.98 2.12
C ALA A 482 -41.49 -2.53 3.39
N PRO A 483 -40.19 -2.80 3.54
CA PRO A 483 -39.43 -2.23 4.64
C PRO A 483 -39.42 -0.70 4.47
N VAL A 484 -39.90 -0.03 5.51
CA VAL A 484 -40.07 1.41 5.61
C VAL A 484 -38.67 2.03 5.79
N ILE A 485 -38.05 2.50 4.71
CA ILE A 485 -36.68 3.07 4.72
C ILE A 485 -36.74 4.55 5.09
N PRO A 486 -36.07 4.99 6.18
CA PRO A 486 -35.88 6.41 6.47
C PRO A 486 -35.11 7.11 5.34
N LYS A 487 -35.66 8.20 4.81
CA LYS A 487 -35.05 8.96 3.71
C LYS A 487 -35.11 10.45 3.98
N VAL A 488 -34.07 11.14 3.53
CA VAL A 488 -34.02 12.60 3.48
C VAL A 488 -33.66 13.02 2.06
N SER A 489 -34.41 13.96 1.48
CA SER A 489 -34.11 14.55 0.18
C SER A 489 -34.28 16.07 0.23
N TYR A 490 -33.58 16.78 -0.66
CA TYR A 490 -33.71 18.23 -0.81
C TYR A 490 -34.23 18.54 -2.20
N GLN A 491 -35.36 19.22 -2.28
CA GLN A 491 -35.97 19.65 -3.54
C GLN A 491 -36.67 20.99 -3.35
N ASN A 492 -36.54 21.89 -4.32
CA ASN A 492 -37.24 23.18 -4.37
C ASN A 492 -37.12 24.04 -3.09
N GLY A 493 -35.95 24.07 -2.45
CA GLY A 493 -35.75 24.86 -1.23
C GLY A 493 -36.36 24.24 0.03
N ALA A 494 -36.62 22.94 0.04
CA ALA A 494 -37.15 22.25 1.22
C ALA A 494 -36.49 20.88 1.41
N LEU A 495 -36.34 20.50 2.69
CA LEU A 495 -35.98 19.15 3.10
C LEU A 495 -37.25 18.32 3.25
N ARG A 496 -37.31 17.20 2.54
CA ARG A 496 -38.35 16.18 2.68
C ARG A 496 -37.81 15.02 3.51
N PHE A 497 -38.47 14.76 4.63
CA PHE A 497 -38.19 13.64 5.52
C PHE A 497 -39.27 12.58 5.34
N GLU A 498 -38.87 11.37 5.00
CA GLU A 498 -39.77 10.24 4.82
C GLU A 498 -39.38 9.17 5.83
N HIS A 499 -40.38 8.67 6.57
CA HIS A 499 -40.25 7.57 7.51
C HIS A 499 -39.34 7.84 8.73
N LEU A 500 -39.30 9.11 9.15
CA LEU A 500 -38.53 9.60 10.31
C LEU A 500 -39.40 10.11 11.46
N ALA A 501 -40.68 9.75 11.53
CA ALA A 501 -41.58 10.22 12.59
C ALA A 501 -41.05 9.90 14.01
N GLY A 502 -40.98 10.92 14.84
CA GLY A 502 -40.44 10.92 16.19
C GLY A 502 -38.93 11.11 16.28
N TYR A 503 -38.21 11.24 15.16
CA TYR A 503 -36.77 11.55 15.18
C TYR A 503 -36.52 13.04 15.39
N GLN A 504 -35.53 13.34 16.23
CA GLN A 504 -34.90 14.64 16.28
C GLN A 504 -33.75 14.67 15.28
N ILE A 505 -33.84 15.54 14.27
CA ILE A 505 -32.83 15.66 13.22
C ILE A 505 -31.97 16.90 13.46
N TYR A 506 -30.66 16.73 13.43
CA TYR A 506 -29.65 17.79 13.51
C TYR A 506 -29.01 17.98 12.15
N LEU A 507 -29.19 19.14 11.54
CA LEU A 507 -28.52 19.53 10.30
C LEU A 507 -27.18 20.17 10.62
N MET A 508 -26.10 19.71 9.98
CA MET A 508 -24.74 20.16 10.21
C MET A 508 -23.97 20.42 8.91
N GLN A 509 -23.02 21.35 8.96
CA GLN A 509 -21.97 21.47 7.96
C GLN A 509 -20.93 20.35 8.15
N ILE A 510 -20.18 20.01 7.09
CA ILE A 510 -19.13 18.97 7.14
C ILE A 510 -18.07 19.25 8.21
N ASN A 511 -17.78 20.52 8.49
CA ASN A 511 -16.83 20.92 9.54
C ASN A 511 -17.37 20.73 10.98
N GLY A 512 -18.54 20.10 11.15
CA GLY A 512 -19.15 19.79 12.44
C GLY A 512 -20.01 20.91 13.04
N LYS A 513 -20.15 22.06 12.37
CA LYS A 513 -21.03 23.15 12.85
C LYS A 513 -22.51 22.79 12.65
N MET A 514 -23.28 22.78 13.73
CA MET A 514 -24.74 22.62 13.69
C MET A 514 -25.41 23.88 13.13
N LEU A 515 -26.33 23.69 12.17
CA LEU A 515 -27.08 24.75 11.52
C LEU A 515 -28.50 24.84 12.05
N GLU A 516 -29.22 23.72 12.11
CA GLU A 516 -30.65 23.71 12.47
C GLU A 516 -31.06 22.36 13.06
N ARG A 517 -32.22 22.33 13.74
CA ARG A 517 -32.79 21.13 14.35
C ARG A 517 -34.28 20.99 14.02
N PHE A 518 -34.69 19.80 13.61
CA PHE A 518 -36.08 19.43 13.29
C PHE A 518 -36.58 18.35 14.25
N VAL A 519 -37.88 18.33 14.53
CA VAL A 519 -38.54 17.21 15.23
C VAL A 519 -39.67 16.72 14.35
N ILE A 520 -39.44 15.57 13.70
CA ILE A 520 -40.37 15.06 12.69
C ILE A 520 -41.58 14.46 13.39
N GLN A 521 -42.76 14.97 13.13
CA GLN A 521 -44.00 14.56 13.81
C GLN A 521 -44.74 13.47 13.05
N VAL A 522 -44.70 13.52 11.73
CA VAL A 522 -45.52 12.68 10.85
C VAL A 522 -44.66 11.84 9.92
N ARG A 523 -45.28 10.83 9.30
CA ARG A 523 -44.57 9.84 8.47
C ARG A 523 -43.82 10.47 7.29
N GLU A 524 -44.34 11.56 6.75
CA GLU A 524 -43.70 12.35 5.70
C GLU A 524 -43.88 13.83 6.03
N GLU A 525 -42.77 14.57 6.10
CA GLU A 525 -42.78 15.98 6.52
C GLU A 525 -41.83 16.80 5.62
N LEU A 526 -42.23 18.03 5.31
CA LEU A 526 -41.49 18.97 4.49
C LEU A 526 -41.11 20.20 5.33
N HIS A 527 -39.82 20.54 5.34
CA HIS A 527 -39.31 21.73 6.01
C HIS A 527 -38.64 22.65 4.97
N PRO A 528 -39.24 23.81 4.67
CA PRO A 528 -38.60 24.83 3.85
C PRO A 528 -37.29 25.29 4.51
N ILE A 529 -36.21 25.35 3.74
CA ILE A 529 -34.90 25.78 4.22
C ILE A 529 -34.09 26.43 3.10
N SER A 530 -33.39 27.51 3.42
CA SER A 530 -32.47 28.18 2.50
C SER A 530 -31.03 27.90 2.92
N LEU A 531 -30.33 27.11 2.11
CA LEU A 531 -28.93 26.77 2.32
C LEU A 531 -28.09 27.11 1.07
N PRO A 532 -26.84 27.57 1.25
CA PRO A 532 -25.88 27.67 0.15
C PRO A 532 -25.62 26.32 -0.52
N SER A 533 -25.19 26.34 -1.78
CA SER A 533 -24.72 25.12 -2.46
C SER A 533 -23.58 24.47 -1.66
N GLY A 534 -23.62 23.16 -1.49
CA GLY A 534 -22.64 22.45 -0.68
C GLY A 534 -23.15 21.13 -0.11
N ASN A 535 -22.27 20.46 0.64
CA ASN A 535 -22.58 19.19 1.29
C ASN A 535 -22.97 19.41 2.75
N TYR A 536 -24.02 18.73 3.19
CA TYR A 536 -24.52 18.79 4.56
C TYR A 536 -24.75 17.39 5.11
N LEU A 537 -24.63 17.28 6.44
CA LEU A 537 -24.89 16.06 7.19
C LEU A 537 -26.16 16.26 8.03
N LEU A 538 -27.04 15.27 8.04
CA LEU A 538 -28.19 15.24 8.93
C LEU A 538 -28.08 14.01 9.83
N ILE A 539 -28.08 14.23 11.14
CA ILE A 539 -28.05 13.18 12.14
C ILE A 539 -29.43 13.10 12.79
N GLY A 540 -30.11 11.98 12.65
CA GLY A 540 -31.37 11.70 13.32
C GLY A 540 -31.15 10.86 14.57
N GLU A 541 -31.74 11.27 15.69
CA GLU A 541 -31.74 10.54 16.96
C GLU A 541 -33.17 10.28 17.43
N LYS A 542 -33.45 9.03 17.83
CA LYS A 542 -34.70 8.62 18.49
C LYS A 542 -34.46 7.42 19.39
N ASP A 543 -34.71 7.54 20.69
CA ASP A 543 -34.66 6.43 21.65
C ASP A 543 -33.36 5.59 21.59
N GLY A 544 -32.24 6.23 21.30
CA GLY A 544 -30.92 5.58 21.14
C GLY A 544 -30.61 5.06 19.72
N ASP A 545 -31.58 5.06 18.79
CA ASP A 545 -31.34 4.82 17.37
C ASP A 545 -30.77 6.08 16.71
N LYS A 546 -29.67 5.91 15.97
CA LYS A 546 -28.97 6.96 15.24
C LYS A 546 -29.00 6.68 13.74
N LYS A 547 -29.42 7.68 12.97
CA LYS A 547 -29.38 7.68 11.51
C LYS A 547 -28.56 8.84 11.00
N THR A 548 -27.81 8.64 9.93
CA THR A 548 -26.98 9.68 9.34
C THR A 548 -27.27 9.75 7.84
N PHE A 549 -27.55 10.95 7.35
CA PHE A 549 -27.85 11.23 5.96
C PHE A 549 -26.92 12.31 5.44
N LYS A 550 -26.47 12.16 4.19
CA LYS A 550 -25.70 13.20 3.49
C LYS A 550 -26.55 13.73 2.35
N ILE A 551 -26.63 15.05 2.25
CA ILE A 551 -27.28 15.71 1.12
C ILE A 551 -26.31 16.67 0.45
N HIS A 552 -26.41 16.77 -0.87
CA HIS A 552 -25.72 17.77 -1.66
C HIS A 552 -26.75 18.74 -2.22
N ILE A 553 -26.58 20.02 -1.94
CA ILE A 553 -27.47 21.08 -2.42
C ILE A 553 -26.78 21.78 -3.58
N THR A 554 -27.46 21.82 -4.72
CA THR A 554 -27.13 22.63 -5.89
C THR A 554 -28.25 23.64 -6.10
N GLN A 555 -27.92 24.94 -6.11
CA GLN A 555 -28.87 25.99 -6.49
C GLN A 555 -29.21 25.96 -7.97
#